data_AF-A0A1Q6UZP9-F1
#
_entry.id   AF-A0A1Q6UZP9-F1
#
_cell.length_a   1.000
_cell.length_b   1.000
_cell.length_c   1.000
_cell.angle_alpha   90.00
_cell.angle_beta   90.00
_cell.angle_gamma   90.00
#
_symmetry.space_group_name_H-M   'P 1'
#
loop_
_entity.id
_entity.type
_entity.pdbx_description
1 polymer ?
#
loop_
_entity_poly.entity_id
_entity_poly.type
_entity_poly.pdbx_seq_one_letter_code
_entity_poly.pdbx_strand_id
1 'polypeptide(L)'
;MKEIGESFKEKREEIGITLEEVSKDLGIKEVLLENLEEGNAKVFKDILEIKDTIESYSKYLGLDTEKIMDEYNDYLFEKTSKISINDIKERLEKTNKEKVVKKIKSPYTKEMIDFNKKYNIILIIVVFIIILLFILFVLKKFIIG
;
A
#
# COMPACT_ATOMS: atom_id res chain seq x y z
N MET A 1 -18.70 0.45 -14.95
CA MET A 1 -18.66 -0.02 -16.37
C MET A 1 -19.80 0.54 -17.21
N LYS A 2 -21.07 0.45 -16.78
CA LYS A 2 -22.18 1.06 -17.53
C LYS A 2 -21.98 2.57 -17.74
N GLU A 3 -21.67 3.30 -16.67
CA GLU A 3 -21.42 4.75 -16.71
C GLU A 3 -20.26 5.13 -17.64
N ILE A 4 -19.17 4.35 -17.59
CA ILE A 4 -18.02 4.49 -18.50
C ILE A 4 -18.47 4.30 -19.96
N GLY A 5 -19.20 3.22 -20.25
CA GLY A 5 -19.71 2.91 -21.59
C GLY A 5 -20.67 3.97 -22.13
N GLU A 6 -21.59 4.45 -21.29
CA GLU A 6 -22.51 5.54 -21.63
C GLU A 6 -21.75 6.82 -21.97
N SER A 7 -20.70 7.16 -21.21
CA SER A 7 -19.85 8.33 -21.49
C SER A 7 -19.18 8.25 -22.86
N PHE A 8 -18.69 7.06 -23.26
CA PHE A 8 -18.12 6.84 -24.58
C PHE A 8 -19.16 7.01 -25.68
N LYS A 9 -20.33 6.39 -25.50
CA LYS A 9 -21.41 6.44 -26.48
C LYS A 9 -21.91 7.87 -26.70
N GLU A 10 -22.18 8.58 -25.60
CA GLU A 10 -22.63 9.97 -25.64
C GLU A 10 -21.61 10.85 -26.37
N LYS A 11 -20.32 10.70 -26.05
CA LYS A 11 -19.28 11.51 -26.70
C LYS A 11 -19.10 11.19 -28.17
N ARG A 12 -19.17 9.90 -28.54
CA ARG A 12 -19.09 9.46 -29.93
C ARG A 12 -20.26 10.03 -30.75
N GLU A 13 -21.48 9.93 -30.21
CA GLU A 13 -22.69 10.45 -30.85
C GLU A 13 -22.70 11.99 -30.91
N GLU A 14 -22.16 12.68 -29.90
CA GLU A 14 -21.99 14.14 -29.88
C GLU A 14 -21.08 14.63 -31.02
N ILE A 15 -19.97 13.91 -31.28
CA ILE A 15 -19.02 14.24 -32.35
C ILE A 15 -19.51 13.74 -33.72
N GLY A 16 -20.51 12.84 -33.74
CA GLY A 16 -21.17 12.36 -34.96
C GLY A 16 -20.38 11.31 -35.74
N ILE A 17 -19.52 10.55 -35.06
CA ILE A 17 -18.69 9.51 -35.68
C ILE A 17 -19.27 8.12 -35.44
N THR A 18 -18.98 7.20 -36.36
CA THR A 18 -19.47 5.81 -36.33
C THR A 18 -18.49 4.89 -35.60
N LEU A 19 -18.98 3.75 -35.10
CA LEU A 19 -18.11 2.73 -34.51
C LEU A 19 -17.12 2.16 -35.54
N GLU A 20 -17.51 2.08 -36.82
CA GLU A 20 -16.65 1.62 -37.91
C GLU A 20 -15.44 2.53 -38.11
N GLU A 21 -15.63 3.85 -38.04
CA GLU A 21 -14.55 4.84 -38.12
C GLU A 21 -13.58 4.70 -36.94
N VAL A 22 -14.10 4.61 -35.72
CA VAL A 22 -13.28 4.40 -34.52
C VAL A 22 -12.50 3.08 -34.60
N SER A 23 -13.17 2.01 -35.02
CA SER A 23 -12.60 0.67 -35.20
C SER A 23 -11.42 0.70 -36.17
N LYS A 24 -11.59 1.39 -37.30
CA LYS A 24 -10.54 1.53 -38.32
C LYS A 24 -9.35 2.35 -37.83
N ASP A 25 -9.59 3.46 -37.13
CA ASP A 25 -8.54 4.37 -36.71
C ASP A 25 -7.75 3.84 -35.51
N LEU A 26 -8.41 3.14 -34.58
CA LEU A 26 -7.77 2.54 -33.41
C LEU A 26 -7.28 1.11 -33.63
N GLY A 27 -7.73 0.44 -34.70
CA GLY A 27 -7.46 -0.98 -34.92
C GLY A 27 -8.13 -1.90 -33.90
N ILE A 28 -9.19 -1.43 -33.25
CA ILE A 28 -9.98 -2.17 -32.25
C ILE A 28 -11.20 -2.74 -32.94
N LYS A 29 -11.54 -4.00 -32.66
CA LYS A 29 -12.73 -4.62 -33.26
C LYS A 29 -14.01 -3.87 -32.85
N GLU A 30 -14.86 -3.60 -33.82
CA GLU A 30 -16.15 -2.92 -33.62
C GLU A 30 -17.00 -3.55 -32.51
N VAL A 31 -17.02 -4.89 -32.45
CA VAL A 31 -17.72 -5.66 -31.40
C VAL A 31 -17.22 -5.31 -30.00
N LEU A 32 -15.92 -5.03 -29.83
CA LEU A 32 -15.37 -4.64 -28.52
C LEU A 32 -15.81 -3.21 -28.14
N LEU A 33 -15.86 -2.30 -29.11
CA LEU A 33 -16.31 -0.92 -28.89
C LEU A 33 -17.82 -0.87 -28.56
N GLU A 34 -18.63 -1.63 -29.29
CA GLU A 34 -20.07 -1.78 -29.01
C GLU A 34 -20.30 -2.33 -27.59
N ASN A 35 -19.62 -3.42 -27.24
CA ASN A 35 -19.74 -4.01 -25.90
C ASN A 35 -19.16 -3.10 -24.80
N LEU A 36 -18.18 -2.25 -25.11
CA LEU A 36 -17.70 -1.23 -24.18
C LEU A 36 -18.79 -0.19 -23.91
N GLU A 37 -19.42 0.34 -24.96
CA GLU A 37 -20.50 1.33 -24.88
C GLU A 37 -21.74 0.78 -24.15
N GLU A 38 -22.03 -0.51 -24.28
CA GLU A 38 -23.08 -1.20 -23.52
C GLU A 38 -22.69 -1.54 -22.07
N GLY A 39 -21.43 -1.32 -21.69
CA GLY A 39 -20.90 -1.66 -20.38
C GLY A 39 -20.68 -3.17 -20.16
N ASN A 40 -20.63 -3.96 -21.23
CA ASN A 40 -20.42 -5.40 -21.22
C ASN A 40 -18.93 -5.78 -21.27
N ALA A 41 -18.27 -5.75 -20.11
CA ALA A 41 -16.86 -6.14 -19.97
C ALA A 41 -16.56 -7.64 -20.21
N LYS A 42 -17.57 -8.51 -20.39
CA LYS A 42 -17.35 -9.97 -20.47
C LYS A 42 -16.82 -10.46 -21.80
N VAL A 43 -16.94 -9.65 -22.86
CA VAL A 43 -16.53 -10.01 -24.22
C VAL A 43 -15.01 -9.87 -24.41
N PHE A 44 -14.39 -9.03 -23.60
CA PHE A 44 -12.95 -8.83 -23.58
C PHE A 44 -12.23 -10.07 -23.08
N LYS A 45 -11.08 -10.35 -23.69
CA LYS A 45 -10.18 -11.43 -23.36
C LYS A 45 -9.68 -11.36 -21.93
N ASP A 46 -9.25 -10.18 -21.50
CA ASP A 46 -8.70 -9.93 -20.17
C ASP A 46 -8.81 -8.45 -19.77
N ILE A 47 -8.38 -8.16 -18.53
CA ILE A 47 -8.42 -6.82 -17.92
C ILE A 47 -7.53 -5.84 -18.69
N LEU A 48 -6.43 -6.31 -19.31
CA LEU A 48 -5.53 -5.43 -20.06
C LEU A 48 -6.18 -5.00 -21.37
N GLU A 49 -6.88 -5.90 -22.06
CA GLU A 49 -7.61 -5.55 -23.29
C GLU A 49 -8.69 -4.51 -23.02
N ILE A 50 -9.41 -4.62 -21.89
CA ILE A 50 -10.38 -3.58 -21.47
C ILE A 50 -9.65 -2.25 -21.21
N LYS A 51 -8.59 -2.28 -20.41
CA LYS A 51 -7.81 -1.08 -20.06
C LYS A 51 -7.29 -0.36 -21.30
N ASP A 52 -6.66 -1.09 -22.21
CA ASP A 52 -6.05 -0.54 -23.43
C ASP A 52 -7.12 0.02 -24.38
N THR A 53 -8.28 -0.65 -24.46
CA THR A 53 -9.44 -0.17 -25.21
C THR A 53 -9.97 1.14 -24.63
N ILE A 54 -10.21 1.20 -23.32
CA ILE A 54 -10.67 2.41 -22.63
C ILE A 54 -9.69 3.55 -22.83
N GLU A 55 -8.39 3.31 -22.60
CA GLU A 55 -7.36 4.34 -22.71
C GLU A 55 -7.25 4.90 -24.13
N SER A 56 -7.26 4.03 -25.14
CA SER A 56 -7.18 4.45 -26.55
C SER A 56 -8.44 5.19 -26.98
N TYR A 57 -9.61 4.69 -26.58
CA TYR A 57 -10.87 5.29 -26.97
C TYR A 57 -11.11 6.65 -26.29
N SER A 58 -10.71 6.80 -25.02
CA SER A 58 -10.81 8.09 -24.31
C SER A 58 -9.96 9.16 -24.98
N LYS A 59 -8.72 8.82 -25.34
CA LYS A 59 -7.82 9.74 -26.05
C LYS A 59 -8.40 10.12 -27.41
N TYR A 60 -8.96 9.16 -28.14
CA TYR A 60 -9.54 9.37 -29.46
C TYR A 60 -10.75 10.32 -29.43
N LEU A 61 -11.65 10.15 -28.46
CA LEU A 61 -12.83 11.02 -28.30
C LEU A 61 -12.53 12.35 -27.59
N GLY A 62 -11.29 12.57 -27.15
CA GLY A 62 -10.91 13.77 -26.39
C GLY A 62 -11.56 13.84 -25.00
N LEU A 63 -11.86 12.68 -24.39
CA LEU A 63 -12.35 12.58 -23.02
C LEU A 63 -11.20 12.72 -22.02
N ASP A 64 -11.55 13.10 -20.79
CA ASP A 64 -10.60 13.08 -19.67
C ASP A 64 -10.21 11.63 -19.35
N THR A 65 -9.04 11.23 -19.87
CA THR A 65 -8.55 9.85 -19.78
C THR A 65 -8.19 9.49 -18.34
N GLU A 66 -7.70 10.45 -17.53
CA GLU A 66 -7.37 10.18 -16.13
C GLU A 66 -8.64 9.87 -15.34
N LYS A 67 -9.67 10.72 -15.50
CA LYS A 67 -10.96 10.51 -14.84
C LYS A 67 -11.60 9.17 -15.20
N ILE A 68 -11.65 8.82 -16.50
CA ILE A 68 -12.23 7.55 -16.93
C ILE A 68 -11.42 6.34 -16.42
N MET A 69 -10.08 6.47 -16.37
CA MET A 69 -9.24 5.41 -15.83
C MET A 69 -9.45 5.21 -14.33
N ASP A 70 -9.71 6.28 -13.58
CA ASP A 70 -10.06 6.20 -12.16
C ASP A 70 -11.41 5.48 -11.96
N GLU A 71 -12.44 5.83 -12.74
CA GLU A 71 -13.73 5.12 -12.73
C GLU A 71 -13.58 3.63 -13.10
N TYR A 72 -12.68 3.32 -14.04
CA TYR A 72 -12.36 1.95 -14.40
C TYR A 72 -11.64 1.19 -13.27
N ASN A 73 -10.73 1.85 -12.57
CA ASN A 73 -10.04 1.29 -11.40
C ASN A 73 -11.04 0.98 -10.28
N ASP A 74 -12.00 1.87 -10.03
CA ASP A 74 -13.07 1.65 -9.06
C ASP A 74 -13.95 0.46 -9.45
N TYR A 75 -14.31 0.36 -10.74
CA TYR A 75 -15.04 -0.81 -11.27
C TYR A 75 -14.25 -2.12 -11.09
N LEU A 76 -12.96 -2.12 -11.40
CA LEU A 76 -12.10 -3.28 -11.18
C LEU A 76 -11.99 -3.64 -9.72
N PHE A 77 -11.86 -2.64 -8.85
CA PHE A 77 -11.83 -2.84 -7.41
C PHE A 77 -13.13 -3.50 -6.97
N GLU A 78 -14.30 -2.95 -7.27
CA GLU A 78 -15.60 -3.55 -6.92
C GLU A 78 -15.72 -5.01 -7.40
N LYS A 79 -15.24 -5.30 -8.61
CA LYS A 79 -15.36 -6.65 -9.20
C LYS A 79 -14.39 -7.68 -8.62
N THR A 80 -13.18 -7.25 -8.26
CA THR A 80 -12.10 -8.12 -7.77
C THR A 80 -11.99 -8.15 -6.25
N SER A 81 -12.57 -7.17 -5.55
CA SER A 81 -12.55 -7.05 -4.09
C SER A 81 -13.49 -8.06 -3.43
N LYS A 82 -13.04 -9.32 -3.37
CA LYS A 82 -13.40 -10.24 -2.27
C LYS A 82 -12.63 -9.90 -0.97
N ILE A 83 -11.94 -8.77 -0.91
CA ILE A 83 -11.13 -8.33 0.23
C ILE A 83 -11.59 -6.93 0.61
N SER A 84 -12.09 -6.77 1.83
CA SER A 84 -12.53 -5.49 2.35
C SER A 84 -11.35 -4.53 2.49
N ILE A 85 -11.57 -3.22 2.27
CA ILE A 85 -10.57 -2.19 2.63
C ILE A 85 -10.17 -2.32 4.11
N ASN A 86 -11.08 -2.78 4.96
CA ASN A 86 -10.77 -3.07 6.37
C ASN A 86 -9.80 -4.24 6.51
N ASP A 87 -9.91 -5.30 5.69
CA ASP A 87 -8.97 -6.42 5.69
C ASP A 87 -7.59 -5.99 5.19
N ILE A 88 -7.54 -5.07 4.23
CA ILE A 88 -6.28 -4.46 3.74
C ILE A 88 -5.64 -3.64 4.86
N LYS A 89 -6.41 -2.77 5.53
CA LYS A 89 -5.93 -1.97 6.67
C LYS A 89 -5.47 -2.87 7.82
N GLU A 90 -6.23 -3.90 8.16
CA GLU A 90 -5.87 -4.85 9.21
C GLU A 90 -4.58 -5.60 8.87
N ARG A 91 -4.40 -6.04 7.62
CA ARG A 91 -3.16 -6.67 7.15
C ARG A 91 -2.00 -5.69 7.14
N LEU A 92 -2.19 -4.44 6.73
CA LEU A 92 -1.14 -3.42 6.76
C LEU A 92 -0.74 -3.07 8.20
N GLU A 93 -1.70 -2.95 9.12
CA GLU A 93 -1.42 -2.78 10.55
C GLU A 93 -0.71 -3.98 11.15
N LYS A 94 -1.15 -5.21 10.85
CA LYS A 94 -0.47 -6.44 11.29
C LYS A 94 0.92 -6.53 10.70
N THR A 95 1.12 -6.17 9.44
CA THR A 95 2.43 -6.16 8.76
C THR A 95 3.34 -5.08 9.35
N ASN A 96 2.83 -3.90 9.66
CA ASN A 96 3.59 -2.84 10.31
C ASN A 96 3.94 -3.21 11.76
N LYS A 97 3.00 -3.78 12.53
CA LYS A 97 3.25 -4.33 13.86
C LYS A 97 4.28 -5.48 13.81
N GLU A 98 4.17 -6.38 12.83
CA GLU A 98 5.14 -7.46 12.61
C GLU A 98 6.50 -6.95 12.14
N LYS A 99 6.59 -5.91 11.30
CA LYS A 99 7.86 -5.27 10.90
C LYS A 99 8.52 -4.52 12.07
N VAL A 100 7.73 -3.92 12.96
CA VAL A 100 8.21 -3.29 14.20
C VAL A 100 8.71 -4.35 15.19
N VAL A 101 8.06 -5.51 15.28
CA VAL A 101 8.48 -6.63 16.13
C VAL A 101 9.66 -7.42 15.51
N LYS A 102 9.69 -7.59 14.20
CA LYS A 102 10.77 -8.19 13.40
C LYS A 102 11.69 -7.10 12.86
N LYS A 103 12.27 -6.26 13.72
CA LYS A 103 13.47 -5.51 13.33
C LYS A 103 14.47 -6.50 12.72
N ILE A 104 14.95 -6.14 11.54
CA ILE A 104 15.73 -6.96 10.61
C ILE A 104 16.89 -7.66 11.35
N LYS A 105 16.77 -8.98 11.56
CA LYS A 105 17.91 -9.84 11.93
C LYS A 105 18.55 -10.38 10.66
N SER A 106 19.40 -9.58 10.03
CA SER A 106 20.28 -10.10 9.00
C SER A 106 21.35 -10.99 9.67
N PRO A 107 21.83 -12.07 9.03
CA PRO A 107 22.92 -12.90 9.57
C PRO A 107 24.23 -12.11 9.79
N TYR A 108 24.30 -10.86 9.32
CA TYR A 108 25.43 -9.95 9.46
C TYR A 108 25.18 -8.81 10.46
N THR A 109 24.01 -8.74 11.08
CA THR A 109 23.67 -7.71 12.07
C THR A 109 23.54 -8.37 13.45
N LYS A 110 24.65 -8.49 14.18
CA LYS A 110 24.60 -8.79 15.62
C LYS A 110 24.17 -7.53 16.37
N GLU A 111 23.05 -7.60 17.08
CA GLU A 111 22.71 -6.59 18.07
C GLU A 111 23.83 -6.57 19.12
N MET A 112 24.58 -5.47 19.19
CA MET A 112 25.50 -5.23 20.30
C MET A 112 24.62 -4.96 21.51
N ILE A 113 24.53 -5.93 22.42
CA ILE A 113 23.92 -5.72 23.73
C ILE A 113 24.69 -4.58 24.36
N ASP A 114 24.03 -3.46 24.72
CA ASP A 114 24.66 -2.31 25.36
C ASP A 114 25.20 -2.70 26.74
N PHE A 115 26.39 -3.29 26.73
CA PHE A 115 27.16 -3.74 27.89
C PHE A 115 27.31 -2.61 28.93
N ASN A 116 27.43 -1.36 28.45
CA ASN A 116 27.55 -0.18 29.31
C ASN A 116 26.44 -0.06 30.34
N LYS A 117 25.19 -0.43 30.03
CA LYS A 117 24.09 -0.24 30.98
C LYS A 117 24.20 -1.21 32.17
N LYS A 118 24.64 -2.46 31.93
CA LYS A 118 24.84 -3.46 32.99
C LYS A 118 26.07 -3.15 33.84
N TYR A 119 27.17 -2.74 33.23
CA TYR A 119 28.39 -2.38 33.97
C TYR A 119 28.21 -1.12 34.82
N ASN A 120 27.46 -0.12 34.33
CA ASN A 120 27.15 1.07 35.11
C ASN A 120 26.33 0.75 36.38
N ILE A 121 25.37 -0.18 36.29
CA ILE A 121 24.57 -0.62 37.45
C ILE A 121 25.45 -1.37 38.46
N ILE A 122 26.31 -2.28 38.00
CA ILE A 122 27.21 -3.03 38.87
C ILE A 122 28.20 -2.08 39.58
N LEU A 123 28.73 -1.09 38.88
CA LEU A 123 29.66 -0.11 39.44
C LEU A 123 29.00 0.72 40.56
N ILE A 124 27.74 1.13 40.40
CA ILE A 124 26.98 1.84 41.43
C ILE A 124 26.82 0.98 42.70
N ILE A 125 26.52 -0.31 42.54
CA ILE A 125 26.35 -1.24 43.67
C ILE A 125 27.67 -1.41 44.44
N VAL A 126 28.80 -1.54 43.74
CA VAL A 126 30.12 -1.69 44.37
C VAL A 126 30.50 -0.44 45.16
N VAL A 127 30.29 0.76 44.60
CA VAL A 127 30.56 2.03 45.29
C VAL A 127 29.70 2.17 46.55
N PHE A 128 28.42 1.78 46.48
CA PHE A 128 27.52 1.81 47.63
C PHE A 128 28.00 0.91 48.78
N ILE A 129 28.47 -0.30 48.48
CA ILE A 129 29.00 -1.23 49.50
C ILE A 129 30.24 -0.65 50.20
N ILE A 130 31.15 -0.02 49.44
CA ILE A 130 32.37 0.60 50.00
C ILE A 130 32.00 1.73 50.98
N ILE A 131 31.02 2.57 50.61
CA ILE A 131 30.53 3.65 51.49
C ILE A 131 29.95 3.06 52.79
N LEU A 132 29.18 1.98 52.70
CA LEU A 132 28.58 1.31 53.86
C LEU A 132 29.65 0.77 54.83
N LEU A 133 30.70 0.13 54.29
CA LEU A 133 31.84 -0.35 55.08
C LEU A 133 32.60 0.81 55.75
N PHE A 134 32.78 1.93 55.05
CA PHE A 134 33.43 3.11 55.62
C PHE A 134 32.65 3.71 56.80
N ILE A 135 31.32 3.81 56.67
CA ILE A 135 30.45 4.28 57.76
C ILE A 135 30.58 3.35 58.99
N LEU A 136 30.52 2.04 58.78
CA LEU A 136 30.70 1.05 59.86
C LEU A 136 32.07 1.18 60.54
N PHE A 137 33.12 1.44 59.76
CA PHE A 137 34.47 1.65 60.31
C PHE A 137 34.55 2.90 61.19
N VAL A 138 33.96 4.02 60.75
CA VAL A 138 33.90 5.27 61.54
C VAL A 138 33.12 5.07 62.83
N LEU A 139 31.95 4.42 62.77
CA LEU A 139 31.14 4.12 63.95
C LEU A 139 31.88 3.23 64.93
N LYS A 140 32.56 2.18 64.45
CA LYS A 140 33.39 1.32 65.30
C LYS A 140 34.50 2.10 65.99
N LYS A 141 35.18 3.01 65.29
CA LYS A 141 36.22 3.87 65.87
C LYS A 141 35.67 4.80 66.96
N PHE A 142 34.45 5.29 66.80
CA PHE A 142 33.78 6.16 67.77
C PHE A 142 33.25 5.41 69.01
N ILE A 143 32.96 4.12 68.88
CA ILE A 143 32.50 3.27 70.00
C ILE A 143 33.68 2.72 70.82
N ILE A 144 34.84 2.50 70.19
CA ILE A 144 36.03 1.92 70.83
C ILE A 144 37.01 2.97 71.38
N GLY A 145 36.87 4.25 70.99
CA GLY A 145 37.66 5.38 71.50
C GLY A 145 36.87 6.18 72.50
#